data_AF-A0A1M5Q7W2-F1
#
_entry.id   AF-A0A1M5Q7W2-F1
#
_cell.length_a   1.000
_cell.length_b   1.000
_cell.length_c   1.000
_cell.angle_alpha   90.00
_cell.angle_beta   90.00
_cell.angle_gamma   90.00
#
_symmetry.space_group_name_H-M   'P 1'
#
loop_
_entity.id
_entity.type
_entity.pdbx_description
1 polymer ?
#
loop_
_entity_poly.entity_id
_entity_poly.type
_entity_poly.pdbx_seq_one_letter_code
_entity_poly.pdbx_strand_id
1 'polypeptide(L)'
;MDPVPVAVVVDDALRPLLPARDRAAGRRVLAAGPDATVGHLVQAAGVPLTEVGELLADGVPVGPGARPGAVVVVRARPRPQPVPAGGFLCDVGLGALARRMRLLGLDTAWSPEARAPDADDAELVAAAVAEDRVLLTQDRGLLMRRALPAGAWVRGGGPDAQLDDVLDRFRPPLAPLTRCPACNGVPVPVAAAEVAGELEPGTRRTATDFTRCPGCGRVYWRGAHARRIDALVARARSVTGHQRYDRRFLARGGHESARACQPRRAGARASAQPDGGNPVPEYSLPDLPYDYAALEPHISGRIMELHHDKHHQTYVTGANTALEKLAEARENDGLGTANLHEKNLAFNLAGHVNHSVFWPNMSPDGGDRPDGELAAAIDEHFGSFDGFQAHFTAVANGVQGSGWSILAWDSVGQKLVICQLYDHQGNLAVGLVPLLLLDMWEHAFYLQYQNVKADYVKAWWNVVNWADVTDRFTRARTATAGLIVPAA
;
A
#
# COMPACT_ATOMS: atom_id res chain seq x y z
N MET A 1 7.62 44.00 -5.47
CA MET A 1 8.20 43.54 -4.19
C MET A 1 8.75 42.16 -4.45
N ASP A 2 10.04 41.97 -4.18
CA ASP A 2 10.69 40.67 -4.35
C ASP A 2 10.13 39.65 -3.35
N PRO A 3 10.02 38.37 -3.73
CA PRO A 3 9.50 37.34 -2.84
C PRO A 3 10.39 37.20 -1.60
N VAL A 4 9.75 37.17 -0.42
CA VAL A 4 10.45 37.06 0.86
C VAL A 4 10.60 35.59 1.23
N PRO A 5 11.79 35.11 1.62
CA PRO A 5 11.96 33.73 2.07
C PRO A 5 11.27 33.52 3.43
N VAL A 6 10.43 32.50 3.53
CA VAL A 6 9.72 32.10 4.75
C VAL A 6 10.06 30.66 5.08
N ALA A 7 10.46 30.40 6.33
CA ALA A 7 10.73 29.06 6.82
C ALA A 7 9.47 28.43 7.41
N VAL A 8 8.95 27.37 6.78
CA VAL A 8 7.86 26.54 7.31
C VAL A 8 8.48 25.39 8.11
N VAL A 9 8.26 25.37 9.42
CA VAL A 9 8.75 24.35 10.35
C VAL A 9 7.56 23.52 10.81
N VAL A 10 7.67 22.20 10.80
CA VAL A 10 6.55 21.30 11.14
C VAL A 10 6.90 20.39 12.30
N ASP A 11 5.91 20.04 13.11
CA ASP A 11 6.07 19.02 14.15
C ASP A 11 6.51 17.66 13.56
N ASP A 12 7.17 16.84 14.39
CA ASP A 12 7.68 15.51 14.00
C ASP A 12 6.61 14.61 13.37
N ALA A 13 5.38 14.69 13.89
CA ALA A 13 4.26 13.94 13.35
C ALA A 13 3.93 14.35 11.90
N LEU A 14 4.18 15.59 11.48
CA LEU A 14 3.86 16.08 10.13
C LEU A 14 5.02 15.93 9.14
N ARG A 15 6.25 15.62 9.61
CA ARG A 15 7.43 15.45 8.74
C ARG A 15 7.22 14.50 7.56
N PRO A 16 6.50 13.36 7.68
CA PRO A 16 6.28 12.47 6.53
C PRO A 16 5.54 13.12 5.35
N LEU A 17 4.80 14.21 5.59
CA LEU A 17 4.07 14.95 4.55
C LEU A 17 4.97 15.89 3.74
N LEU A 18 6.14 16.26 4.28
CA LEU A 18 7.14 17.05 3.57
C LEU A 18 7.79 16.25 2.42
N PRO A 19 8.32 16.94 1.38
CA PRO A 19 9.20 16.32 0.38
C PRO A 19 10.36 15.61 1.05
N ALA A 20 10.82 14.48 0.49
CA ALA A 20 11.85 13.62 1.07
C ALA A 20 13.08 14.38 1.59
N ARG A 21 13.59 15.32 0.79
CA ARG A 21 14.74 16.19 1.12
C ARG A 21 14.57 17.05 2.38
N ASP A 22 13.33 17.38 2.75
CA ASP A 22 13.00 18.30 3.84
C ASP A 22 12.56 17.55 5.12
N ARG A 23 12.25 16.24 5.03
CA ARG A 23 11.73 15.43 6.15
C ARG A 23 12.70 15.38 7.34
N ALA A 24 13.99 15.18 7.07
CA ALA A 24 15.01 15.07 8.11
C ALA A 24 15.17 16.39 8.89
N ALA A 25 15.12 17.52 8.18
CA ALA A 25 15.24 18.84 8.78
C ALA A 25 13.93 19.29 9.46
N GLY A 26 12.78 18.70 9.10
CA GLY A 26 11.47 19.11 9.60
C GLY A 26 11.10 20.55 9.23
N ARG A 27 11.76 21.12 8.21
CA ARG A 27 11.55 22.48 7.75
C ARG A 27 11.76 22.61 6.25
N ARG A 28 11.03 23.54 5.64
CA ARG A 28 11.19 23.91 4.23
C ARG A 28 11.15 25.42 4.08
N VAL A 29 12.06 25.98 3.29
CA VAL A 29 12.09 27.41 2.99
C VAL A 29 11.37 27.65 1.66
N LEU A 30 10.41 28.57 1.67
CA LEU A 30 9.56 28.90 0.52
C LEU A 30 9.59 30.40 0.23
N ALA A 31 9.46 30.76 -1.04
CA ALA A 31 9.30 32.14 -1.46
C ALA A 31 7.85 32.59 -1.27
N ALA A 32 7.62 33.59 -0.42
CA ALA A 32 6.30 34.19 -0.19
C ALA A 32 6.10 35.40 -1.10
N GLY A 33 5.13 35.32 -2.01
CA GLY A 33 4.66 36.45 -2.79
C GLY A 33 3.81 37.43 -1.97
N PRO A 34 3.48 38.62 -2.52
CA PRO A 34 2.74 39.66 -1.80
C PRO A 34 1.35 39.21 -1.33
N ASP A 35 0.74 38.25 -2.02
CA ASP A 35 -0.58 37.69 -1.70
C ASP A 35 -0.52 36.32 -0.99
N ALA A 36 0.67 35.85 -0.63
CA ALA A 36 0.82 34.60 0.11
C ALA A 36 0.15 34.71 1.49
N THR A 37 -0.49 33.61 1.89
CA THR A 37 -1.04 33.42 3.23
C THR A 37 -0.26 32.30 3.91
N VAL A 38 -0.37 32.21 5.23
CA VAL A 38 0.17 31.07 6.00
C VAL A 38 -0.32 29.75 5.42
N GLY A 39 -1.61 29.63 5.11
CA GLY A 39 -2.20 28.42 4.54
C GLY A 39 -1.61 28.05 3.18
N HIS A 40 -1.38 29.04 2.30
CA HIS A 40 -0.72 28.81 1.01
C HIS A 40 0.69 28.22 1.19
N LEU A 41 1.48 28.75 2.13
CA LEU A 41 2.83 28.25 2.39
C LEU A 41 2.83 26.86 3.03
N VAL A 42 1.90 26.58 3.94
CA VAL A 42 1.78 25.27 4.59
C VAL A 42 1.43 24.17 3.58
N GLN A 43 0.46 24.44 2.69
CA GLN A 43 0.11 23.51 1.62
C GLN A 43 1.24 23.37 0.59
N ALA A 44 1.88 24.48 0.20
CA ALA A 44 3.06 24.46 -0.68
C ALA A 44 4.24 23.69 -0.05
N ALA A 45 4.35 23.66 1.27
CA ALA A 45 5.32 22.85 1.98
C ALA A 45 5.02 21.34 1.89
N GLY A 46 3.78 20.97 1.58
CA GLY A 46 3.32 19.57 1.45
C GLY A 46 2.32 19.14 2.51
N VAL A 47 1.94 20.02 3.44
CA VAL A 47 1.07 19.68 4.58
C VAL A 47 -0.38 20.11 4.30
N PRO A 48 -1.34 19.18 4.22
CA PRO A 48 -2.75 19.52 4.10
C PRO A 48 -3.25 20.21 5.37
N LEU A 49 -4.09 21.25 5.23
CA LEU A 49 -4.65 21.98 6.37
C LEU A 49 -5.52 21.11 7.27
N THR A 50 -6.02 19.98 6.78
CA THR A 50 -6.76 18.98 7.56
C THR A 50 -5.91 18.27 8.61
N GLU A 51 -4.58 18.22 8.44
CA GLU A 51 -3.63 17.65 9.40
C GLU A 51 -3.09 18.70 10.40
N VAL A 52 -3.43 19.97 10.22
CA VAL A 52 -2.90 21.10 10.99
C VAL A 52 -3.75 21.36 12.24
N GLY A 53 -3.07 21.52 13.37
CA GLY A 53 -3.64 22.02 14.62
C GLY A 53 -3.44 23.53 14.73
N GLU A 54 -2.51 23.94 15.59
CA GLU A 54 -2.14 25.34 15.78
C GLU A 54 -1.12 25.80 14.71
N LEU A 55 -1.27 27.03 14.24
CA LEU A 55 -0.32 27.72 13.37
C LEU A 55 0.26 28.92 14.11
N LEU A 56 1.59 29.06 14.08
CA LEU A 56 2.30 30.22 14.64
C LEU A 56 3.05 30.94 13.53
N ALA A 57 2.90 32.25 13.40
CA ALA A 57 3.77 33.11 12.60
C ALA A 57 4.66 33.92 13.54
N ASP A 58 5.97 33.75 13.44
CA ASP A 58 6.98 34.37 14.31
C ASP A 58 6.67 34.22 15.82
N GLY A 59 6.12 33.06 16.19
CA GLY A 59 5.74 32.73 17.57
C GLY A 59 4.34 33.18 17.99
N VAL A 60 3.59 33.86 17.13
CA VAL A 60 2.22 34.34 17.42
C VAL A 60 1.18 33.42 16.78
N PRO A 61 0.16 32.95 17.51
CA PRO A 61 -0.95 32.17 16.93
C PRO A 61 -1.69 32.92 15.83
N VAL A 62 -1.88 32.26 14.68
CA VAL A 62 -2.52 32.82 13.49
C VAL A 62 -3.45 31.82 12.81
N GLY A 63 -4.40 32.33 12.04
CA GLY A 63 -5.21 31.49 11.15
C GLY A 63 -4.54 31.28 9.78
N PRO A 64 -4.99 30.29 8.98
CA PRO A 64 -4.42 30.03 7.66
C PRO A 64 -4.56 31.19 6.67
N GLY A 65 -5.53 32.10 6.88
CA GLY A 65 -5.70 33.31 6.06
C GLY A 65 -4.78 34.48 6.41
N ALA A 66 -3.96 34.37 7.47
CA ALA A 66 -3.07 35.46 7.88
C ALA A 66 -1.89 35.64 6.93
N ARG A 67 -1.28 36.83 6.96
CA ARG A 67 0.02 37.09 6.31
C ARG A 67 1.11 36.25 7.00
N PRO A 68 2.02 35.62 6.24
CA PRO A 68 3.12 34.87 6.84
C PRO A 68 4.14 35.80 7.47
N GLY A 69 4.73 35.36 8.58
CA GLY A 69 5.94 35.93 9.17
C GLY A 69 7.21 35.41 8.49
N ALA A 70 8.37 35.64 9.10
CA ALA A 70 9.64 35.05 8.64
C ALA A 70 9.67 33.52 8.89
N VAL A 71 9.04 33.08 9.97
CA VAL A 71 8.93 31.67 10.37
C VAL A 71 7.46 31.31 10.58
N VAL A 72 7.02 30.23 9.96
CA VAL A 72 5.71 29.61 10.18
C VAL A 72 5.92 28.26 10.86
N VAL A 73 5.43 28.10 12.09
CA VAL A 73 5.44 26.81 12.80
C VAL A 73 4.07 26.15 12.66
N VAL A 74 4.07 24.89 12.22
CA VAL A 74 2.88 24.09 11.97
C VAL A 74 2.81 22.97 13.00
N ARG A 75 1.84 23.07 13.91
CA ARG A 75 1.59 22.03 14.90
C ARG A 75 0.68 20.96 14.34
N ALA A 76 0.94 19.71 14.72
CA ALA A 76 0.08 18.59 14.36
C ALA A 76 -1.29 18.74 15.03
N ARG A 77 -2.35 18.30 14.33
CA ARG A 77 -3.69 18.28 14.91
C ARG A 77 -3.72 17.33 16.14
N PRO A 78 -4.23 17.78 17.30
CA PRO A 78 -4.22 16.98 18.52
C PRO A 78 -5.08 15.71 18.36
N ARG A 79 -4.65 14.64 19.04
CA ARG A 79 -5.38 13.36 19.12
C ARG A 79 -5.99 13.20 20.54
N PRO A 80 -7.19 12.62 20.71
CA PRO A 80 -8.06 12.10 19.64
C PRO A 80 -8.78 13.22 18.89
N GLN A 81 -9.02 13.00 17.60
CA GLN A 81 -9.78 13.90 16.73
C GLN A 81 -11.28 13.53 16.76
N PRO A 82 -12.19 14.51 16.65
CA PRO A 82 -13.62 14.24 16.63
C PRO A 82 -14.02 13.48 15.36
N VAL A 83 -14.98 12.55 15.50
CA VAL A 83 -15.61 11.84 14.39
C VAL A 83 -17.01 12.44 14.19
N PRO A 84 -17.32 12.98 13.00
CA PRO A 84 -18.65 13.44 12.62
C PRO A 84 -19.71 12.34 12.65
N ALA A 85 -20.99 12.72 12.59
CA ALA A 85 -22.10 11.77 12.68
C ALA A 85 -22.15 10.79 11.48
N GLY A 86 -21.71 11.23 10.31
CA GLY A 86 -21.60 10.37 9.13
C GLY A 86 -20.49 9.34 9.20
N GLY A 87 -19.56 9.45 10.16
CA GLY A 87 -18.45 8.51 10.31
C GLY A 87 -17.33 8.78 9.28
N PHE A 88 -16.90 7.73 8.59
CA PHE A 88 -15.72 7.74 7.73
C PHE A 88 -16.07 7.48 6.27
N LEU A 89 -15.27 8.04 5.36
CA LEU A 89 -15.26 7.73 3.92
C LEU A 89 -13.83 7.36 3.51
N CYS A 90 -13.63 6.15 3.01
CA CYS A 90 -12.34 5.70 2.47
C CYS A 90 -12.30 5.86 0.95
N ASP A 91 -11.18 6.38 0.43
CA ASP A 91 -10.90 6.39 -1.01
C ASP A 91 -10.77 4.96 -1.61
N VAL A 92 -10.59 4.90 -2.93
CA VAL A 92 -10.47 3.64 -3.68
C VAL A 92 -9.32 2.74 -3.19
N GLY A 93 -8.21 3.33 -2.71
CA GLY A 93 -7.02 2.62 -2.25
C GLY A 93 -7.17 1.99 -0.87
N LEU A 94 -8.16 2.44 -0.08
CA LEU A 94 -8.34 2.05 1.32
C LEU A 94 -9.48 1.03 1.57
N GLY A 95 -9.84 0.23 0.56
CA GLY A 95 -10.94 -0.74 0.68
C GLY A 95 -10.72 -1.83 1.72
N ALA A 96 -9.47 -2.26 1.94
CA ALA A 96 -9.14 -3.24 2.97
C ALA A 96 -9.30 -2.67 4.39
N LEU A 97 -8.95 -1.40 4.57
CA LEU A 97 -9.17 -0.64 5.81
C LEU A 97 -10.67 -0.48 6.07
N ALA A 98 -11.44 -0.04 5.06
CA ALA A 98 -12.88 0.14 5.19
C ALA A 98 -13.60 -1.12 5.68
N ARG A 99 -13.26 -2.29 5.12
CA ARG A 99 -13.81 -3.58 5.57
C ARG A 99 -13.49 -3.89 7.03
N ARG A 100 -12.26 -3.63 7.48
CA ARG A 100 -11.85 -3.83 8.88
C ARG A 100 -12.57 -2.87 9.82
N MET A 101 -12.70 -1.59 9.44
CA MET A 101 -13.45 -0.59 10.21
C MET A 101 -14.93 -0.98 10.37
N ARG A 102 -15.57 -1.46 9.29
CA ARG A 102 -16.94 -2.00 9.32
C ARG A 102 -17.08 -3.22 10.26
N LEU A 103 -16.11 -4.14 10.27
CA LEU A 103 -16.10 -5.28 11.21
C LEU A 103 -16.07 -4.83 12.68
N LEU A 104 -15.44 -3.68 12.95
CA LEU A 104 -15.41 -3.05 14.29
C LEU A 104 -16.68 -2.23 14.61
N GLY A 105 -17.65 -2.16 13.69
CA GLY A 105 -18.90 -1.43 13.85
C GLY A 105 -18.85 0.04 13.45
N LEU A 106 -17.75 0.48 12.86
CA LEU A 106 -17.61 1.88 12.44
C LEU A 106 -18.39 2.11 11.15
N ASP A 107 -19.15 3.20 11.10
CA ASP A 107 -19.83 3.64 9.88
C ASP A 107 -18.76 4.11 8.89
N THR A 108 -18.48 3.30 7.87
CA THR A 108 -17.39 3.56 6.93
C THR A 108 -17.85 3.32 5.51
N ALA A 109 -18.11 4.40 4.77
CA ALA A 109 -18.30 4.35 3.33
C ALA A 109 -16.96 4.07 2.63
N TRP A 110 -17.02 3.45 1.46
CA TRP A 110 -15.84 3.18 0.62
C TRP A 110 -16.20 3.44 -0.84
N SER A 111 -15.29 4.07 -1.57
CA SER A 111 -15.45 4.38 -2.99
C SER A 111 -15.19 3.16 -3.87
N PRO A 112 -16.20 2.30 -4.02
CA PRO A 112 -16.77 1.94 -5.32
C PRO A 112 -18.30 2.02 -5.28
N GLU A 113 -18.86 2.29 -4.11
CA GLU A 113 -20.30 2.33 -3.81
C GLU A 113 -20.86 3.77 -3.95
N ALA A 114 -19.98 4.77 -4.02
CA ALA A 114 -20.27 6.14 -4.46
C ALA A 114 -20.38 6.22 -5.99
N ARG A 115 -21.35 5.47 -6.55
CA ARG A 115 -21.93 5.55 -7.92
C ARG A 115 -21.17 6.22 -9.08
N ALA A 116 -19.86 6.03 -9.26
CA ALA A 116 -19.21 6.18 -10.57
C ALA A 116 -17.82 5.54 -10.55
N PRO A 117 -17.47 4.67 -11.52
CA PRO A 117 -16.09 4.22 -11.77
C PRO A 117 -15.13 5.36 -12.13
N ASP A 118 -15.67 6.53 -12.47
CA ASP A 118 -14.94 7.75 -12.85
C ASP A 118 -15.10 8.88 -11.83
N ALA A 119 -15.49 8.59 -10.58
CA ALA A 119 -15.70 9.61 -9.58
C ALA A 119 -14.44 10.46 -9.40
N ASP A 120 -14.47 11.67 -9.97
CA ASP A 120 -13.42 12.68 -9.83
C ASP A 120 -13.17 12.90 -8.32
N ASP A 121 -11.95 13.26 -7.94
CA ASP A 121 -11.60 13.68 -6.57
C ASP A 121 -12.63 14.68 -6.00
N ALA A 122 -13.21 15.50 -6.87
CA ALA A 122 -14.29 16.43 -6.56
C ALA A 122 -15.56 15.74 -6.04
N GLU A 123 -15.95 14.60 -6.61
CA GLU A 123 -17.11 13.83 -6.18
C GLU A 123 -16.88 13.16 -4.82
N LEU A 124 -15.66 12.66 -4.57
CA LEU A 124 -15.29 12.13 -3.24
C LEU A 124 -15.37 13.19 -2.15
N VAL A 125 -14.85 14.39 -2.44
CA VAL A 125 -14.96 15.53 -1.52
C VAL A 125 -16.42 15.94 -1.34
N ALA A 126 -17.22 15.98 -2.42
CA ALA A 126 -18.64 16.31 -2.35
C ALA A 126 -19.43 15.29 -1.52
N ALA A 127 -19.15 14.00 -1.66
CA ALA A 127 -19.76 12.94 -0.85
C ALA A 127 -19.37 13.05 0.63
N ALA A 128 -18.09 13.30 0.92
CA ALA A 128 -17.62 13.53 2.29
C ALA A 128 -18.34 14.72 2.95
N VAL A 129 -18.55 15.81 2.20
CA VAL A 129 -19.29 16.99 2.65
C VAL A 129 -20.77 16.67 2.86
N ALA A 130 -21.41 16.08 1.85
CA ALA A 130 -22.85 15.83 1.84
C ALA A 130 -23.29 14.87 2.94
N GLU A 131 -22.46 13.87 3.24
CA GLU A 131 -22.73 12.86 4.27
C GLU A 131 -22.11 13.20 5.63
N ASP A 132 -21.44 14.34 5.77
CA ASP A 132 -20.71 14.74 7.00
C ASP A 132 -19.75 13.63 7.47
N ARG A 133 -18.79 13.26 6.61
CA ARG A 133 -17.81 12.19 6.87
C ARG A 133 -16.38 12.72 6.91
N VAL A 134 -15.52 12.06 7.67
CA VAL A 134 -14.06 12.24 7.55
C VAL A 134 -13.56 11.46 6.34
N LEU A 135 -12.97 12.16 5.38
CA LEU A 135 -12.30 11.52 4.25
C LEU A 135 -10.93 10.96 4.66
N LEU A 136 -10.78 9.66 4.59
CA LEU A 136 -9.54 8.92 4.82
C LEU A 136 -8.86 8.64 3.48
N THR A 137 -7.60 9.04 3.34
CA THR A 137 -6.85 8.86 2.09
C THR A 137 -5.34 8.81 2.30
N GLN A 138 -4.64 8.20 1.33
CA GLN A 138 -3.18 8.31 1.17
C GLN A 138 -2.82 9.22 -0.03
N ASP A 139 -3.73 10.12 -0.43
CA ASP A 139 -3.49 11.16 -1.42
C ASP A 139 -3.49 12.55 -0.75
N ARG A 140 -2.36 13.26 -0.86
CA ARG A 140 -2.19 14.60 -0.26
C ARG A 140 -3.00 15.64 -1.01
N GLY A 141 -3.08 15.50 -2.34
CA GLY A 141 -3.81 16.42 -3.20
C GLY A 141 -5.30 16.44 -2.86
N LEU A 142 -5.87 15.28 -2.58
CA LEU A 142 -7.26 15.14 -2.15
C LEU A 142 -7.51 15.87 -0.82
N LEU A 143 -6.58 15.77 0.15
CA LEU A 143 -6.67 16.48 1.43
C LEU A 143 -6.41 17.99 1.33
N MET A 144 -5.78 18.46 0.25
CA MET A 144 -5.52 19.89 0.02
C MET A 144 -6.70 20.62 -0.62
N ARG A 145 -7.76 19.90 -1.04
CA ARG A 145 -8.96 20.49 -1.63
C ARG A 145 -9.68 21.39 -0.62
N ARG A 146 -9.85 22.67 -0.96
CA ARG A 146 -10.47 23.70 -0.09
C ARG A 146 -11.89 23.36 0.37
N ALA A 147 -12.64 22.59 -0.42
CA ALA A 147 -14.00 22.20 -0.12
C ALA A 147 -14.11 21.09 0.93
N LEU A 148 -13.00 20.44 1.31
CA LEU A 148 -13.01 19.33 2.26
C LEU A 148 -13.03 19.83 3.72
N PRO A 149 -14.10 19.60 4.49
CA PRO A 149 -14.24 20.12 5.84
C PRO A 149 -13.45 19.28 6.86
N ALA A 150 -13.37 17.97 6.64
CA ALA A 150 -12.67 17.03 7.50
C ALA A 150 -12.01 15.94 6.66
N GLY A 151 -10.71 15.75 6.86
CA GLY A 151 -9.94 14.73 6.18
C GLY A 151 -8.78 14.27 7.03
N ALA A 152 -8.25 13.09 6.72
CA ALA A 152 -7.17 12.49 7.45
C ALA A 152 -6.25 11.70 6.52
N TRP A 153 -4.97 12.05 6.54
CA TRP A 153 -3.91 11.26 5.94
C TRP A 153 -3.73 9.96 6.72
N VAL A 154 -3.89 8.82 6.06
CA VAL A 154 -3.76 7.50 6.67
C VAL A 154 -2.30 7.03 6.56
N ARG A 155 -1.70 6.71 7.71
CA ARG A 155 -0.31 6.23 7.77
C ARG A 155 -0.24 4.70 7.69
N GLY A 156 0.89 4.18 7.20
CA GLY A 156 1.18 2.75 7.13
C GLY A 156 1.03 2.16 5.73
N GLY A 157 1.88 1.18 5.42
CA GLY A 157 1.87 0.46 4.13
C GLY A 157 0.81 -0.64 4.06
N GLY A 158 0.29 -1.07 5.21
CA GLY A 158 -0.61 -2.22 5.33
C GLY A 158 -1.93 -1.92 6.05
N PRO A 159 -3.00 -2.69 5.80
CA PRO A 159 -4.31 -2.45 6.38
C PRO A 159 -4.36 -2.46 7.92
N ASP A 160 -3.50 -3.25 8.57
CA ASP A 160 -3.45 -3.35 10.03
C ASP A 160 -2.73 -2.15 10.65
N ALA A 161 -1.71 -1.60 9.99
CA ALA A 161 -1.03 -0.37 10.41
C ALA A 161 -1.93 0.86 10.15
N GLN A 162 -2.61 0.88 9.01
CA GLN A 162 -3.60 1.90 8.66
C GLN A 162 -4.74 1.92 9.67
N LEU A 163 -5.24 0.75 10.07
CA LEU A 163 -6.29 0.64 11.08
C LEU A 163 -5.83 1.20 12.43
N ASP A 164 -4.61 0.86 12.86
CA ASP A 164 -4.07 1.37 14.13
C ASP A 164 -3.90 2.89 14.11
N ASP A 165 -3.43 3.47 13.00
CA ASP A 165 -3.33 4.93 12.87
C ASP A 165 -4.69 5.61 13.01
N VAL A 166 -5.73 5.08 12.33
CA VAL A 166 -7.10 5.63 12.42
C VAL A 166 -7.67 5.46 13.83
N LEU A 167 -7.49 4.28 14.45
CA LEU A 167 -8.02 4.02 15.79
C LEU A 167 -7.33 4.85 16.87
N ASP A 168 -6.00 5.02 16.80
CA ASP A 168 -5.30 5.91 17.74
C ASP A 168 -5.66 7.38 17.49
N ARG A 169 -5.81 7.79 16.22
CA ARG A 169 -6.15 9.15 15.83
C ARG A 169 -7.53 9.58 16.29
N PHE A 170 -8.55 8.75 16.11
CA PHE A 170 -9.96 9.13 16.33
C PHE A 170 -10.57 8.52 17.59
N ARG A 171 -10.04 7.38 18.06
CA ARG A 171 -10.56 6.59 19.18
C ARG A 171 -12.09 6.46 19.20
N PRO A 172 -12.72 6.08 18.06
CA PRO A 172 -14.17 6.00 17.99
C PRO A 172 -14.68 4.87 18.90
N PRO A 173 -15.94 4.97 19.39
CA PRO A 173 -16.57 3.86 20.08
C PRO A 173 -16.71 2.66 19.13
N LEU A 174 -16.34 1.48 19.60
CA LEU A 174 -16.38 0.25 18.81
C LEU A 174 -17.68 -0.52 19.10
N ALA A 175 -18.36 -0.96 18.04
CA ALA A 175 -19.56 -1.81 18.12
C ALA A 175 -19.41 -3.02 17.17
N PRO A 176 -18.49 -3.96 17.47
CA PRO A 176 -18.13 -5.01 16.52
C PRO A 176 -19.33 -5.77 15.94
N LEU A 177 -19.24 -6.14 14.67
CA LEU A 177 -20.23 -6.95 13.94
C LEU A 177 -21.63 -6.33 13.80
N THR A 178 -21.79 -5.04 14.08
CA THR A 178 -23.05 -4.30 13.86
C THR A 178 -23.19 -3.70 12.46
N ARG A 179 -22.13 -3.78 11.65
CA ARG A 179 -22.11 -3.30 10.25
C ARG A 179 -21.70 -4.41 9.30
N CYS A 180 -22.30 -4.38 8.12
CA CYS A 180 -22.01 -5.26 7.02
C CYS A 180 -20.60 -4.94 6.48
N PRO A 181 -19.64 -5.89 6.52
CA PRO A 181 -18.30 -5.64 5.99
C PRO A 181 -18.31 -5.35 4.49
N ALA A 182 -19.33 -5.84 3.76
CA ALA A 182 -19.43 -5.69 2.33
C ALA A 182 -19.92 -4.30 1.91
N CYS A 183 -21.03 -3.82 2.49
CA CYS A 183 -21.71 -2.60 2.03
C CYS A 183 -22.06 -1.58 3.14
N ASN A 184 -21.52 -1.75 4.35
CA ASN A 184 -21.75 -0.86 5.50
C ASN A 184 -23.19 -0.81 6.07
N GLY A 185 -24.16 -1.51 5.45
CA GLY A 185 -25.53 -1.64 5.98
C GLY A 185 -25.58 -2.35 7.35
N VAL A 186 -26.67 -2.19 8.09
CA VAL A 186 -26.84 -2.83 9.42
C VAL A 186 -27.44 -4.24 9.23
N PRO A 187 -26.72 -5.33 9.52
CA PRO A 187 -27.27 -6.69 9.42
C PRO A 187 -28.35 -6.92 10.47
N VAL A 188 -29.39 -7.67 10.10
CA VAL A 188 -30.49 -8.06 10.98
C VAL A 188 -30.47 -9.56 11.24
N PRO A 189 -30.86 -10.05 12.44
CA PRO A 189 -31.00 -11.49 12.68
C PRO A 189 -31.97 -12.15 11.69
N VAL A 190 -31.66 -13.38 11.28
CA VAL A 190 -32.51 -14.20 10.38
C VAL A 190 -32.55 -15.64 10.87
N ALA A 191 -33.70 -16.32 10.73
CA ALA A 191 -33.81 -17.70 11.18
C ALA A 191 -33.02 -18.65 10.26
N ALA A 192 -32.41 -19.68 10.85
CA ALA A 192 -31.64 -20.68 10.10
C ALA A 192 -32.46 -21.35 8.97
N ALA A 193 -33.76 -21.53 9.17
CA ALA A 193 -34.66 -22.10 8.16
C ALA A 193 -34.79 -21.22 6.91
N GLU A 194 -34.75 -19.89 7.06
CA GLU A 194 -34.90 -18.93 5.96
C GLU A 194 -33.67 -18.87 5.05
N VAL A 195 -32.50 -19.20 5.59
CA VAL A 195 -31.22 -19.18 4.85
C VAL A 195 -30.71 -20.58 4.52
N ALA A 196 -31.37 -21.64 4.96
CA ALA A 196 -30.90 -23.03 4.81
C ALA A 196 -30.59 -23.42 3.35
N GLY A 197 -31.34 -22.88 2.37
CA GLY A 197 -31.12 -23.12 0.95
C GLY A 197 -29.85 -22.48 0.37
N GLU A 198 -29.29 -21.47 1.05
CA GLU A 198 -28.10 -20.72 0.63
C GLU A 198 -26.83 -21.20 1.34
N LEU A 199 -26.96 -22.06 2.36
CA LEU A 199 -25.86 -22.51 3.20
C LEU A 199 -25.29 -23.84 2.71
N GLU A 200 -23.96 -23.96 2.75
CA GLU A 200 -23.29 -25.24 2.57
C GLU A 200 -23.69 -26.26 3.66
N PRO A 201 -23.74 -27.58 3.36
CA PRO A 201 -24.19 -28.60 4.31
C PRO A 201 -23.42 -28.60 5.64
N GLY A 202 -22.13 -28.25 5.63
CA GLY A 202 -21.31 -28.13 6.84
C GLY A 202 -21.73 -26.99 7.76
N THR A 203 -22.08 -25.84 7.18
CA THR A 203 -22.53 -24.65 7.91
C THR A 203 -23.91 -24.88 8.52
N ARG A 204 -24.83 -25.51 7.76
CA ARG A 204 -26.18 -25.85 8.25
C ARG A 204 -26.18 -26.73 9.51
N ARG A 205 -25.14 -27.53 9.70
CA ARG A 205 -25.02 -28.44 10.85
C ARG A 205 -24.44 -27.79 12.09
N THR A 206 -23.72 -26.68 11.96
CA THR A 206 -22.81 -26.17 13.01
C THR A 206 -23.12 -24.75 13.47
N ALA A 207 -23.71 -23.91 12.61
CA ALA A 207 -24.05 -22.53 12.95
C ALA A 207 -25.53 -22.41 13.35
N THR A 208 -25.78 -21.71 14.46
CA THR A 208 -27.11 -21.49 15.02
C THR A 208 -27.62 -20.06 14.82
N ASP A 209 -26.71 -19.09 14.76
CA ASP A 209 -27.02 -17.67 14.68
C ASP A 209 -26.62 -17.10 13.32
N PHE A 210 -27.60 -16.52 12.63
CA PHE A 210 -27.41 -15.91 11.32
C PHE A 210 -27.89 -14.47 11.35
N THR A 211 -27.17 -13.61 10.64
CA THR A 211 -27.63 -12.26 10.30
C THR A 211 -27.63 -12.10 8.79
N ARG A 212 -28.58 -11.35 8.25
CA ARG A 212 -28.63 -10.98 6.84
C ARG A 212 -28.53 -9.47 6.72
N CYS A 213 -27.70 -8.98 5.80
CA CYS A 213 -27.68 -7.56 5.46
C CYS A 213 -28.85 -7.26 4.52
N PRO A 214 -29.80 -6.36 4.87
CA PRO A 214 -30.88 -5.96 3.97
C PRO A 214 -30.39 -5.25 2.71
N GLY A 215 -29.23 -4.57 2.78
CA GLY A 215 -28.70 -3.78 1.67
C GLY A 215 -28.10 -4.61 0.53
N CYS A 216 -27.29 -5.63 0.85
CA CYS A 216 -26.63 -6.48 -0.15
C CYS A 216 -27.06 -7.95 -0.14
N GLY A 217 -28.00 -8.33 0.74
CA GLY A 217 -28.53 -9.69 0.86
C GLY A 217 -27.59 -10.72 1.52
N ARG A 218 -26.31 -10.38 1.76
CA ARG A 218 -25.32 -11.31 2.32
C ARG A 218 -25.73 -11.80 3.71
N VAL A 219 -25.53 -13.10 3.92
CA VAL A 219 -25.75 -13.79 5.20
C VAL A 219 -24.40 -13.96 5.91
N TYR A 220 -24.39 -13.69 7.22
CA TYR A 220 -23.23 -13.81 8.10
C TYR A 220 -23.55 -14.73 9.27
N TRP A 221 -22.56 -15.50 9.70
CA TRP A 221 -22.63 -16.38 10.85
C TRP A 221 -21.26 -16.47 11.51
N ARG A 222 -21.22 -16.95 12.75
CA ARG A 222 -19.95 -17.19 13.45
C ARG A 222 -19.30 -18.48 12.96
N GLY A 223 -18.55 -18.39 11.87
CA GLY A 223 -17.85 -19.52 11.24
C GLY A 223 -16.36 -19.62 11.58
N ALA A 224 -15.59 -20.26 10.71
CA ALA A 224 -14.14 -20.50 10.88
C ALA A 224 -13.33 -19.21 11.13
N HIS A 225 -13.76 -18.07 10.59
CA HIS A 225 -13.07 -16.79 10.74
C HIS A 225 -13.29 -16.08 12.08
N ALA A 226 -14.13 -16.63 12.98
CA ALA A 226 -14.48 -15.99 14.24
C ALA A 226 -13.26 -15.65 15.11
N ARG A 227 -12.26 -16.54 15.19
CA ARG A 227 -11.03 -16.31 15.99
C ARG A 227 -10.23 -15.11 15.49
N ARG A 228 -10.14 -14.92 14.18
CA ARG A 228 -9.42 -13.78 13.58
C ARG A 228 -10.16 -12.47 13.82
N ILE A 229 -11.49 -12.48 13.69
CA ILE A 229 -12.32 -11.32 14.01
C ILE A 229 -12.20 -10.97 15.50
N ASP A 230 -12.24 -11.97 16.39
CA ASP A 230 -12.07 -11.76 17.83
C ASP A 230 -10.69 -11.14 18.14
N ALA A 231 -9.61 -11.59 17.45
CA ALA A 231 -8.28 -11.01 17.58
C ALA A 231 -8.20 -9.57 17.06
N LEU A 232 -8.81 -9.27 15.91
CA LEU A 232 -8.93 -7.92 15.36
C LEU A 232 -9.65 -6.98 16.34
N VAL A 233 -10.77 -7.42 16.91
CA VAL A 233 -11.53 -6.67 17.91
C VAL A 233 -10.71 -6.44 19.18
N ALA A 234 -9.98 -7.46 19.65
CA ALA A 234 -9.11 -7.34 20.81
C ALA A 234 -8.00 -6.31 20.59
N ARG A 235 -7.33 -6.35 19.43
CA ARG A 235 -6.31 -5.36 19.03
C ARG A 235 -6.89 -3.95 18.94
N ALA A 236 -8.05 -3.79 18.30
CA ALA A 236 -8.71 -2.49 18.19
C ALA A 236 -9.06 -1.90 19.57
N ARG A 237 -9.52 -2.73 20.50
CA ARG A 237 -9.80 -2.31 21.89
C ARG A 237 -8.54 -1.92 22.65
N SER A 238 -7.40 -2.59 22.42
CA SER A 238 -6.15 -2.20 23.06
C SER A 238 -5.63 -0.85 22.54
N VAL A 239 -5.74 -0.58 21.24
CA VAL A 239 -5.28 0.69 20.64
C VAL A 239 -6.13 1.87 21.09
N THR A 240 -7.45 1.70 21.15
CA THR A 240 -8.38 2.76 21.58
C THR A 240 -8.44 2.98 23.10
N GLY A 241 -7.68 2.21 23.89
CA GLY A 241 -7.69 2.30 25.35
C GLY A 241 -8.94 1.72 26.02
N HIS A 242 -9.79 0.99 25.30
CA HIS A 242 -10.99 0.33 25.83
C HIS A 242 -10.63 -1.00 26.53
N GLN A 243 -9.79 -0.95 27.57
CA GLN A 243 -9.63 -2.08 28.47
C GLN A 243 -10.71 -2.02 29.57
N ARG A 244 -11.70 -2.91 29.43
CA ARG A 244 -12.65 -3.37 30.47
C ARG A 244 -13.71 -2.37 30.94
N TYR A 245 -14.89 -2.42 30.30
CA TYR A 245 -16.17 -2.30 30.99
C TYR A 245 -17.25 -3.05 30.20
N ASP A 246 -17.39 -4.36 30.44
CA ASP A 246 -18.73 -4.94 30.46
C ASP A 246 -18.75 -6.17 31.37
N ARG A 247 -19.30 -5.97 32.56
CA ARG A 247 -19.50 -7.00 33.59
C ARG A 247 -20.97 -6.97 33.96
N ARG A 248 -21.86 -7.24 33.00
CA ARG A 248 -23.31 -7.33 33.27
C ARG A 248 -24.05 -8.20 32.25
N PHE A 249 -23.62 -9.45 32.11
CA PHE A 249 -24.54 -10.54 31.73
C PHE A 249 -24.02 -11.83 32.40
N LEU A 250 -24.93 -12.65 32.94
CA LEU A 250 -24.72 -13.73 33.93
C LEU A 250 -24.78 -13.30 35.40
N ALA A 251 -25.94 -12.75 35.79
CA ALA A 251 -26.49 -13.03 37.12
C ALA A 251 -27.63 -14.04 36.95
N ARG A 252 -27.37 -15.31 37.29
CA ARG A 252 -28.35 -16.30 37.79
C ARG A 252 -27.61 -17.56 38.25
N GLY A 253 -27.79 -17.90 39.53
CA GLY A 253 -27.35 -19.14 40.19
C GLY A 253 -25.88 -19.09 40.61
N GLY A 254 -25.50 -19.16 41.88
CA GLY A 254 -26.11 -19.91 42.98
C GLY A 254 -25.00 -20.82 43.53
N HIS A 255 -24.57 -20.52 44.76
CA HIS A 255 -23.86 -21.34 45.73
C HIS A 255 -23.21 -22.65 45.26
N GLU A 256 -21.89 -22.79 45.49
CA GLU A 256 -21.38 -23.81 46.43
C GLU A 256 -19.87 -23.72 46.66
N SER A 257 -19.49 -24.25 47.81
CA SER A 257 -18.27 -24.05 48.58
C SER A 257 -16.97 -24.55 47.95
N ALA A 258 -15.89 -23.82 48.27
CA ALA A 258 -14.52 -24.30 48.17
C ALA A 258 -14.30 -25.60 48.98
N ARG A 259 -13.65 -26.59 48.36
CA ARG A 259 -12.80 -27.56 49.06
C ARG A 259 -11.45 -27.70 48.34
N ALA A 260 -10.42 -27.69 49.17
CA ALA A 260 -9.02 -27.61 48.85
C ALA A 260 -8.45 -28.90 48.25
N CYS A 261 -7.35 -28.79 47.49
CA CYS A 261 -6.15 -29.56 47.78
C CYS A 261 -4.91 -28.90 47.18
N GLN A 262 -3.91 -28.68 48.03
CA GLN A 262 -2.58 -28.14 47.71
C GLN A 262 -1.66 -29.18 47.02
N PRO A 263 -0.53 -28.75 46.44
CA PRO A 263 0.17 -29.47 45.39
C PRO A 263 1.26 -30.42 45.90
N ARG A 264 1.60 -31.44 45.09
CA ARG A 264 2.88 -32.16 45.18
C ARG A 264 3.56 -32.26 43.80
N ARG A 265 4.72 -31.58 43.76
CA ARG A 265 5.95 -31.74 42.95
C ARG A 265 6.11 -33.10 42.23
N ALA A 266 6.84 -33.26 41.13
CA ALA A 266 7.52 -32.39 40.18
C ALA A 266 7.92 -33.33 39.01
N GLY A 267 7.90 -32.82 37.79
CA GLY A 267 8.42 -33.52 36.61
C GLY A 267 8.75 -32.46 35.58
N ALA A 268 9.96 -31.92 35.66
CA ALA A 268 10.47 -30.94 34.71
C ALA A 268 10.45 -31.53 33.30
N ARG A 269 9.57 -31.02 32.45
CA ARG A 269 9.78 -30.96 31.00
C ARG A 269 9.88 -29.50 30.64
N ALA A 270 10.99 -29.17 29.97
CA ALA A 270 11.36 -27.84 29.55
C ALA A 270 10.16 -27.12 28.92
N SER A 271 9.92 -25.90 29.39
CA SER A 271 9.01 -24.96 28.76
C SER A 271 9.51 -24.66 27.36
N ALA A 272 8.86 -25.25 26.35
CA ALA A 272 8.89 -24.66 25.02
C ALA A 272 8.17 -23.31 25.12
N GLN A 273 8.92 -22.23 24.95
CA GLN A 273 8.33 -20.91 24.74
C GLN A 273 7.43 -20.98 23.50
N PRO A 274 6.29 -20.29 23.47
CA PRO A 274 5.58 -20.09 22.21
C PRO A 274 6.52 -19.28 21.31
N ASP A 275 6.96 -19.89 20.20
CA ASP A 275 7.68 -19.17 19.16
C ASP A 275 6.85 -17.95 18.77
N GLY A 276 7.41 -16.77 19.01
CA GLY A 276 6.91 -15.54 18.43
C GLY A 276 7.01 -15.69 16.93
N GLY A 277 5.87 -15.95 16.27
CA GLY A 277 5.78 -15.89 14.83
C GLY A 277 6.27 -14.53 14.39
N ASN A 278 7.44 -14.47 13.74
CA ASN A 278 7.89 -13.27 13.07
C ASN A 278 6.74 -12.82 12.17
N PRO A 279 6.29 -11.55 12.24
CA PRO A 279 5.36 -11.04 11.23
C PRO A 279 6.02 -11.28 9.87
N VAL A 280 5.25 -11.84 8.94
CA VAL A 280 5.70 -11.98 7.53
C VAL A 280 6.15 -10.58 7.10
N PRO A 281 7.41 -10.38 6.67
CA PRO A 281 7.88 -9.06 6.27
C PRO A 281 6.96 -8.50 5.19
N GLU A 282 6.41 -7.31 5.42
CA GLU A 282 5.49 -6.66 4.51
C GLU A 282 6.26 -5.99 3.36
N TYR A 283 5.85 -6.21 2.11
CA TYR A 283 6.40 -5.48 0.97
C TYR A 283 5.96 -4.01 1.03
N SER A 284 6.86 -3.10 0.65
CA SER A 284 6.61 -1.66 0.62
C SER A 284 6.95 -1.09 -0.75
N LEU A 285 6.23 -0.04 -1.17
CA LEU A 285 6.58 0.72 -2.36
C LEU A 285 7.91 1.45 -2.13
N PRO A 286 8.98 1.19 -2.93
CA PRO A 286 10.22 1.94 -2.82
C PRO A 286 10.01 3.38 -3.32
N ASP A 287 10.70 4.36 -2.73
CA ASP A 287 10.74 5.72 -3.28
C ASP A 287 11.51 5.72 -4.62
N LEU A 288 11.12 6.58 -5.57
CA LEU A 288 11.88 6.81 -6.79
C LEU A 288 13.25 7.46 -6.48
N PRO A 289 14.33 7.06 -7.18
CA PRO A 289 15.65 7.66 -6.98
C PRO A 289 15.80 9.07 -7.62
N TYR A 290 14.77 9.54 -8.32
CA TYR A 290 14.72 10.84 -9.02
C TYR A 290 13.30 11.41 -9.00
N ASP A 291 13.16 12.69 -9.37
CA ASP A 291 11.86 13.36 -9.51
C ASP A 291 11.04 12.77 -10.68
N TYR A 292 9.70 12.78 -10.61
CA TYR A 292 8.86 12.20 -11.66
C TYR A 292 9.18 12.74 -13.05
N ALA A 293 9.48 14.04 -13.19
CA ALA A 293 9.78 14.67 -14.48
C ALA A 293 11.26 14.55 -14.90
N ALA A 294 12.11 13.88 -14.11
CA ALA A 294 13.55 13.84 -14.36
C ALA A 294 13.95 13.14 -15.67
N LEU A 295 13.10 12.25 -16.20
CA LEU A 295 13.37 11.48 -17.42
C LEU A 295 12.83 12.14 -18.70
N GLU A 296 12.29 13.36 -18.58
CA GLU A 296 11.83 14.12 -19.74
C GLU A 296 13.01 14.55 -20.62
N PRO A 297 12.85 14.58 -21.96
CA PRO A 297 11.62 14.37 -22.71
C PRO A 297 11.33 12.90 -23.05
N HIS A 298 12.18 11.95 -22.62
CA HIS A 298 12.10 10.54 -23.03
C HIS A 298 10.95 9.78 -22.37
N ILE A 299 10.63 10.10 -21.11
CA ILE A 299 9.46 9.57 -20.42
C ILE A 299 8.83 10.71 -19.63
N SER A 300 7.56 11.00 -19.92
CA SER A 300 6.84 12.12 -19.29
C SER A 300 6.66 11.92 -17.78
N GLY A 301 6.75 13.01 -17.01
CA GLY A 301 6.52 12.95 -15.56
C GLY A 301 5.12 12.46 -15.18
N ARG A 302 4.13 12.68 -16.06
CA ARG A 302 2.77 12.17 -15.84
C ARG A 302 2.69 10.64 -15.90
N ILE A 303 3.41 10.01 -16.83
CA ILE A 303 3.53 8.55 -16.87
C ILE A 303 4.21 8.08 -15.59
N MET A 304 5.35 8.67 -15.23
CA MET A 304 6.10 8.27 -14.03
C MET A 304 5.28 8.34 -12.75
N GLU A 305 4.51 9.41 -12.55
CA GLU A 305 3.61 9.58 -11.40
C GLU A 305 2.55 8.45 -11.33
N LEU A 306 1.84 8.20 -12.42
CA LEU A 306 0.79 7.17 -12.46
C LEU A 306 1.37 5.76 -12.33
N HIS A 307 2.47 5.50 -13.02
CA HIS A 307 3.14 4.20 -13.07
C HIS A 307 3.69 3.81 -11.69
N HIS A 308 4.26 4.78 -10.96
CA HIS A 308 4.75 4.57 -9.61
C HIS A 308 3.62 4.55 -8.57
N ASP A 309 2.86 5.64 -8.44
CA ASP A 309 1.94 5.84 -7.30
C ASP A 309 0.66 5.02 -7.41
N LYS A 310 0.27 4.60 -8.63
CA LYS A 310 -0.95 3.81 -8.84
C LYS A 310 -0.62 2.37 -9.22
N HIS A 311 0.10 2.14 -10.32
CA HIS A 311 0.34 0.77 -10.81
C HIS A 311 1.26 -0.02 -9.86
N HIS A 312 2.43 0.50 -9.52
CA HIS A 312 3.36 -0.20 -8.63
C HIS A 312 2.79 -0.39 -7.21
N GLN A 313 2.13 0.63 -6.66
CA GLN A 313 1.45 0.53 -5.36
C GLN A 313 0.38 -0.58 -5.34
N THR A 314 -0.32 -0.80 -6.45
CA THR A 314 -1.31 -1.89 -6.57
C THR A 314 -0.65 -3.26 -6.46
N TYR A 315 0.50 -3.46 -7.12
CA TYR A 315 1.25 -4.72 -7.02
C TYR A 315 1.76 -4.99 -5.61
N VAL A 316 2.29 -3.98 -4.92
CA VAL A 316 2.71 -4.10 -3.50
C VAL A 316 1.55 -4.57 -2.64
N THR A 317 0.41 -3.88 -2.74
CA THR A 317 -0.81 -4.18 -1.97
C THR A 317 -1.33 -5.59 -2.29
N GLY A 318 -1.31 -5.98 -3.56
CA GLY A 318 -1.76 -7.29 -4.02
C GLY A 318 -0.87 -8.43 -3.54
N ALA A 319 0.45 -8.24 -3.52
CA ALA A 319 1.41 -9.23 -3.04
C ALA A 319 1.23 -9.50 -1.54
N ASN A 320 1.13 -8.44 -0.73
CA ASN A 320 0.85 -8.54 0.71
C ASN A 320 -0.49 -9.26 0.96
N THR A 321 -1.54 -8.87 0.23
CA THR A 321 -2.86 -9.51 0.35
C THR A 321 -2.80 -11.00 -0.02
N ALA A 322 -2.05 -11.38 -1.05
CA ALA A 322 -1.91 -12.79 -1.44
C ALA A 322 -1.18 -13.62 -0.37
N LEU A 323 -0.11 -13.07 0.22
CA LEU A 323 0.60 -13.71 1.33
C LEU A 323 -0.29 -13.88 2.56
N GLU A 324 -1.05 -12.84 2.92
CA GLU A 324 -2.08 -12.93 3.97
C GLU A 324 -2.99 -14.12 3.66
N LYS A 325 -3.65 -14.13 2.49
CA LYS A 325 -4.62 -15.18 2.11
C LYS A 325 -4.03 -16.58 2.11
N LEU A 326 -2.78 -16.76 1.68
CA LEU A 326 -2.09 -18.05 1.74
C LEU A 326 -1.80 -18.48 3.19
N ALA A 327 -1.40 -17.55 4.06
CA ALA A 327 -1.26 -17.83 5.49
C ALA A 327 -2.61 -18.22 6.10
N GLU A 328 -3.67 -17.48 5.78
CA GLU A 328 -5.02 -17.79 6.22
C GLU A 328 -5.47 -19.19 5.76
N ALA A 329 -5.14 -19.57 4.51
CA ALA A 329 -5.49 -20.87 3.96
C ALA A 329 -4.76 -22.03 4.67
N ARG A 330 -3.46 -21.86 5.00
CA ARG A 330 -2.68 -22.85 5.75
C ARG A 330 -3.21 -23.07 7.16
N GLU A 331 -3.62 -22.01 7.85
CA GLU A 331 -4.14 -22.08 9.22
C GLU A 331 -5.50 -22.79 9.31
N ASN A 332 -6.31 -22.70 8.27
CA ASN A 332 -7.72 -23.12 8.29
C ASN A 332 -8.01 -24.35 7.42
N ASP A 333 -6.96 -25.07 6.96
CA ASP A 333 -7.07 -26.19 6.02
C ASP A 333 -7.86 -25.82 4.74
N GLY A 334 -7.75 -24.56 4.33
CA GLY A 334 -8.52 -23.92 3.26
C GLY A 334 -7.80 -23.93 1.91
N LEU A 335 -7.02 -24.97 1.62
CA LEU A 335 -6.15 -25.00 0.43
C LEU A 335 -6.91 -25.15 -0.91
N GLY A 336 -8.24 -25.25 -0.89
CA GLY A 336 -9.08 -25.27 -2.09
C GLY A 336 -8.93 -24.01 -2.97
N THR A 337 -8.51 -22.87 -2.40
CA THR A 337 -8.24 -21.62 -3.15
C THR A 337 -6.75 -21.39 -3.40
N ALA A 338 -5.87 -22.36 -3.11
CA ALA A 338 -4.42 -22.19 -3.22
C ALA A 338 -4.00 -21.75 -4.63
N ASN A 339 -4.53 -22.37 -5.69
CA ASN A 339 -4.19 -22.01 -7.07
C ASN A 339 -4.50 -20.54 -7.40
N LEU A 340 -5.60 -20.00 -6.88
CA LEU A 340 -5.95 -18.58 -7.06
C LEU A 340 -4.93 -17.70 -6.33
N HIS A 341 -4.64 -18.00 -5.07
CA HIS A 341 -3.76 -17.17 -4.26
C HIS A 341 -2.29 -17.26 -4.69
N GLU A 342 -1.84 -18.42 -5.17
CA GLU A 342 -0.52 -18.58 -5.80
C GLU A 342 -0.42 -17.79 -7.11
N LYS A 343 -1.46 -17.82 -7.96
CA LYS A 343 -1.49 -16.97 -9.16
C LYS A 343 -1.45 -15.48 -8.80
N ASN A 344 -2.24 -15.07 -7.80
CA ASN A 344 -2.25 -13.68 -7.33
C ASN A 344 -0.90 -13.28 -6.74
N LEU A 345 -0.26 -14.15 -5.97
CA LEU A 345 1.07 -13.90 -5.42
C LEU A 345 2.08 -13.75 -6.55
N ALA A 346 2.14 -14.70 -7.48
CA ALA A 346 3.07 -14.67 -8.60
C ALA A 346 2.89 -13.39 -9.44
N PHE A 347 1.66 -13.03 -9.82
CA PHE A 347 1.39 -11.83 -10.62
C PHE A 347 1.80 -10.54 -9.90
N ASN A 348 1.38 -10.36 -8.64
CA ASN A 348 1.62 -9.12 -7.92
C ASN A 348 3.07 -9.02 -7.41
N LEU A 349 3.64 -10.11 -6.92
CA LEU A 349 5.03 -10.11 -6.47
C LEU A 349 5.98 -9.90 -7.65
N ALA A 350 5.73 -10.53 -8.79
CA ALA A 350 6.55 -10.29 -9.96
C ALA A 350 6.38 -8.86 -10.48
N GLY A 351 5.15 -8.30 -10.48
CA GLY A 351 4.92 -6.89 -10.77
C GLY A 351 5.73 -5.97 -9.85
N HIS A 352 5.73 -6.24 -8.54
CA HIS A 352 6.52 -5.48 -7.57
C HIS A 352 8.02 -5.61 -7.81
N VAL A 353 8.54 -6.83 -8.06
CA VAL A 353 9.95 -7.07 -8.35
C VAL A 353 10.37 -6.32 -9.62
N ASN A 354 9.62 -6.48 -10.71
CA ASN A 354 9.97 -5.91 -12.00
C ASN A 354 10.05 -4.38 -11.94
N HIS A 355 9.05 -3.73 -11.33
CA HIS A 355 9.05 -2.27 -11.18
C HIS A 355 10.14 -1.79 -10.22
N SER A 356 10.40 -2.52 -9.13
CA SER A 356 11.49 -2.19 -8.21
C SER A 356 12.88 -2.29 -8.84
N VAL A 357 13.02 -3.07 -9.91
CA VAL A 357 14.23 -3.11 -10.75
C VAL A 357 14.19 -2.00 -11.81
N PHE A 358 13.03 -1.76 -12.43
CA PHE A 358 12.84 -0.76 -13.48
C PHE A 358 13.19 0.67 -13.05
N TRP A 359 12.84 1.11 -11.83
CA TRP A 359 13.12 2.50 -11.43
C TRP A 359 14.62 2.81 -11.33
N PRO A 360 15.45 2.03 -10.61
CA PRO A 360 16.88 2.29 -10.57
C PRO A 360 17.60 2.04 -11.90
N ASN A 361 17.01 1.24 -12.80
CA ASN A 361 17.52 1.02 -14.15
C ASN A 361 17.43 2.26 -15.05
N MET A 362 16.80 3.34 -14.58
CA MET A 362 16.74 4.62 -15.30
C MET A 362 17.41 5.74 -14.50
N SER A 363 17.89 6.77 -15.19
CA SER A 363 18.51 7.95 -14.59
C SER A 363 18.39 9.15 -15.53
N PRO A 364 18.22 10.38 -15.02
CA PRO A 364 18.35 11.60 -15.82
C PRO A 364 19.74 11.75 -16.46
N ASP A 365 20.77 11.21 -15.81
CA ASP A 365 22.16 11.17 -16.30
C ASP A 365 22.49 9.82 -16.98
N GLY A 366 21.45 9.07 -17.38
CA GLY A 366 21.58 7.79 -18.06
C GLY A 366 21.88 7.94 -19.56
N GLY A 367 21.78 6.83 -20.28
CA GLY A 367 22.08 6.76 -21.71
C GLY A 367 23.45 6.15 -21.98
N ASP A 368 24.03 6.44 -23.15
CA ASP A 368 25.31 5.90 -23.61
C ASP A 368 25.39 4.36 -23.58
N ARG A 369 26.52 3.80 -23.15
CA ARG A 369 26.87 2.38 -23.18
C ARG A 369 27.48 1.97 -21.84
N PRO A 370 27.35 0.69 -21.44
CA PRO A 370 28.08 0.18 -20.29
C PRO A 370 29.58 0.15 -20.60
N ASP A 371 30.39 0.15 -19.55
CA ASP A 371 31.84 -0.02 -19.62
C ASP A 371 32.29 -1.21 -18.74
N GLY A 372 33.61 -1.39 -18.63
CA GLY A 372 34.21 -2.38 -17.74
C GLY A 372 33.77 -3.82 -18.01
N GLU A 373 33.55 -4.56 -16.92
CA GLU A 373 33.22 -6.00 -16.99
C GLU A 373 31.84 -6.27 -17.61
N LEU A 374 30.87 -5.36 -17.43
CA LEU A 374 29.54 -5.52 -18.02
C LEU A 374 29.61 -5.41 -19.55
N ALA A 375 30.35 -4.41 -20.06
CA ALA A 375 30.57 -4.26 -21.50
C ALA A 375 31.24 -5.51 -22.10
N ALA A 376 32.30 -6.01 -21.45
CA ALA A 376 32.98 -7.22 -21.89
C ALA A 376 32.06 -8.45 -21.91
N ALA A 377 31.20 -8.62 -20.89
CA ALA A 377 30.23 -9.72 -20.84
C ALA A 377 29.14 -9.59 -21.91
N ILE A 378 28.71 -8.37 -22.22
CA ILE A 378 27.77 -8.11 -23.33
C ILE A 378 28.40 -8.48 -24.67
N ASP A 379 29.65 -8.05 -24.90
CA ASP A 379 30.37 -8.38 -26.13
C ASP A 379 30.61 -9.90 -26.25
N GLU A 380 30.92 -10.59 -25.15
CA GLU A 380 31.08 -12.04 -25.13
C GLU A 380 29.80 -12.79 -25.52
N HIS A 381 28.65 -12.41 -24.94
CA HIS A 381 27.42 -13.19 -25.08
C HIS A 381 26.51 -12.75 -26.23
N PHE A 382 26.66 -11.51 -26.70
CA PHE A 382 25.84 -10.95 -27.78
C PHE A 382 26.68 -10.46 -28.98
N GLY A 383 28.00 -10.62 -28.92
CA GLY A 383 28.95 -10.26 -29.97
C GLY A 383 29.34 -8.78 -29.99
N SER A 384 28.41 -7.89 -29.63
CA SER A 384 28.66 -6.46 -29.46
C SER A 384 27.51 -5.81 -28.68
N PHE A 385 27.75 -4.62 -28.12
CA PHE A 385 26.66 -3.79 -27.58
C PHE A 385 25.53 -3.54 -28.59
N ASP A 386 25.85 -3.26 -29.86
CA ASP A 386 24.82 -3.01 -30.89
C ASP A 386 23.99 -4.27 -31.17
N GLY A 387 24.64 -5.45 -31.18
CA GLY A 387 23.96 -6.74 -31.29
C GLY A 387 23.04 -7.03 -30.12
N PHE A 388 23.50 -6.74 -28.89
CA PHE A 388 22.69 -6.79 -27.68
C PHE A 388 21.48 -5.86 -27.77
N GLN A 389 21.70 -4.58 -28.10
CA GLN A 389 20.66 -3.56 -28.16
C GLN A 389 19.59 -3.92 -29.20
N ALA A 390 20.02 -4.44 -30.36
CA ALA A 390 19.12 -4.91 -31.41
C ALA A 390 18.28 -6.11 -30.95
N HIS A 391 18.89 -7.11 -30.31
CA HIS A 391 18.17 -8.27 -29.78
C HIS A 391 17.17 -7.85 -28.68
N PHE A 392 17.59 -7.03 -27.72
CA PHE A 392 16.74 -6.55 -26.63
C PHE A 392 15.55 -5.73 -27.16
N THR A 393 15.79 -4.88 -28.15
CA THR A 393 14.75 -4.06 -28.81
C THR A 393 13.77 -4.93 -29.59
N ALA A 394 14.24 -5.96 -30.29
CA ALA A 394 13.38 -6.90 -31.02
C ALA A 394 12.46 -7.67 -30.05
N VAL A 395 13.00 -8.11 -28.92
CA VAL A 395 12.23 -8.79 -27.86
C VAL A 395 11.15 -7.86 -27.28
N ALA A 396 11.49 -6.61 -26.96
CA ALA A 396 10.55 -5.62 -26.46
C ALA A 396 9.40 -5.34 -27.45
N ASN A 397 9.73 -5.08 -28.71
CA ASN A 397 8.74 -4.80 -29.74
C ASN A 397 7.92 -6.03 -30.15
N GLY A 398 8.46 -7.24 -29.96
CA GLY A 398 7.80 -8.49 -30.30
C GLY A 398 6.77 -8.99 -29.30
N VAL A 399 6.59 -8.33 -28.14
CA VAL A 399 5.62 -8.77 -27.12
C VAL A 399 4.20 -8.75 -27.68
N GLN A 400 3.50 -9.87 -27.53
CA GLN A 400 2.09 -10.04 -27.92
C GLN A 400 1.18 -9.93 -26.69
N GLY A 401 0.77 -8.70 -26.37
CA GLY A 401 0.04 -8.38 -25.15
C GLY A 401 0.92 -7.59 -24.17
N SER A 402 0.68 -7.78 -22.88
CA SER A 402 1.46 -7.15 -21.83
C SER A 402 2.73 -7.94 -21.52
N GLY A 403 3.84 -7.24 -21.22
CA GLY A 403 5.10 -7.91 -20.95
C GLY A 403 6.30 -6.99 -20.84
N TRP A 404 7.49 -7.61 -20.85
CA TRP A 404 8.77 -6.93 -20.65
C TRP A 404 9.86 -7.51 -21.54
N SER A 405 10.89 -6.71 -21.80
CA SER A 405 12.19 -7.20 -22.24
C SER A 405 13.16 -7.18 -21.07
N ILE A 406 13.88 -8.28 -20.87
CA ILE A 406 14.76 -8.47 -19.71
C ILE A 406 16.13 -8.92 -20.16
N LEU A 407 17.17 -8.23 -19.70
CA LEU A 407 18.53 -8.76 -19.60
C LEU A 407 18.68 -9.37 -18.20
N ALA A 408 19.02 -10.65 -18.15
CA ALA A 408 19.18 -11.38 -16.90
C ALA A 408 20.51 -12.15 -16.87
N TRP A 409 20.96 -12.44 -15.66
CA TRP A 409 22.03 -13.39 -15.41
C TRP A 409 21.44 -14.79 -15.21
N ASP A 410 21.85 -15.72 -16.06
CA ASP A 410 21.62 -17.14 -15.87
C ASP A 410 22.67 -17.70 -14.91
N SER A 411 22.28 -17.95 -13.66
CA SER A 411 23.18 -18.49 -12.64
C SER A 411 23.58 -19.94 -12.89
N VAL A 412 22.86 -20.68 -13.74
CA VAL A 412 23.22 -22.07 -14.08
C VAL A 412 24.24 -22.06 -15.21
N GLY A 413 23.95 -21.35 -16.29
CA GLY A 413 24.85 -21.21 -17.44
C GLY A 413 25.99 -20.22 -17.23
N GLN A 414 25.96 -19.45 -16.14
CA GLN A 414 26.91 -18.36 -15.83
C GLN A 414 27.10 -17.41 -17.01
N LYS A 415 25.98 -16.94 -17.58
CA LYS A 415 25.98 -16.09 -18.78
C LYS A 415 24.83 -15.08 -18.78
N LEU A 416 24.99 -14.03 -19.59
CA LEU A 416 23.90 -13.11 -19.88
C LEU A 416 22.90 -13.73 -20.86
N VAL A 417 21.60 -13.53 -20.57
CA VAL A 417 20.50 -13.95 -21.43
C VAL A 417 19.48 -12.83 -21.58
N ILE A 418 18.87 -12.73 -22.76
CA ILE A 418 17.70 -11.87 -22.99
C ILE A 418 16.46 -12.76 -22.96
N CYS A 419 15.42 -12.33 -22.25
CA CYS A 419 14.15 -13.04 -22.17
C CYS A 419 12.98 -12.11 -22.48
N GLN A 420 11.96 -12.67 -23.12
CA GLN A 420 10.67 -12.01 -23.33
C GLN A 420 9.72 -12.44 -22.20
N LEU A 421 9.43 -11.54 -21.26
CA LEU A 421 8.54 -11.83 -20.14
C LEU A 421 7.09 -11.50 -20.53
N TYR A 422 6.16 -12.42 -20.22
CA TYR A 422 4.73 -12.20 -20.42
C TYR A 422 4.04 -11.80 -19.12
N ASP A 423 3.14 -10.83 -19.20
CA ASP A 423 2.55 -10.14 -18.06
C ASP A 423 3.66 -9.64 -17.10
N HIS A 424 3.76 -10.24 -15.91
CA HIS A 424 4.88 -10.02 -14.97
C HIS A 424 5.62 -11.30 -14.61
N GLN A 425 5.01 -12.47 -14.78
CA GLN A 425 5.46 -13.74 -14.18
C GLN A 425 5.57 -14.91 -15.18
N GLY A 426 5.28 -14.70 -16.46
CA GLY A 426 5.26 -15.75 -17.49
C GLY A 426 6.53 -15.80 -18.36
N ASN A 427 6.83 -16.98 -18.91
CA ASN A 427 7.88 -17.18 -19.93
C ASN A 427 9.34 -16.96 -19.45
N LEU A 428 9.61 -17.23 -18.16
CA LEU A 428 10.97 -17.22 -17.59
C LEU A 428 11.30 -18.54 -16.91
N ALA A 429 12.59 -18.89 -16.91
CA ALA A 429 13.11 -19.95 -16.05
C ALA A 429 13.27 -19.46 -14.62
N VAL A 430 13.02 -20.33 -13.64
CA VAL A 430 13.25 -20.03 -12.22
C VAL A 430 14.76 -19.86 -11.98
N GLY A 431 15.13 -18.82 -11.24
CA GLY A 431 16.52 -18.56 -10.85
C GLY A 431 17.27 -17.55 -11.73
N LEU A 432 16.65 -17.03 -12.79
CA LEU A 432 17.19 -15.90 -13.54
C LEU A 432 17.24 -14.64 -12.66
N VAL A 433 18.38 -13.94 -12.64
CA VAL A 433 18.54 -12.70 -11.87
C VAL A 433 18.39 -11.50 -12.79
N PRO A 434 17.37 -10.63 -12.60
CA PRO A 434 17.15 -9.48 -13.45
C PRO A 434 18.24 -8.41 -13.32
N LEU A 435 18.75 -7.91 -14.45
CA LEU A 435 19.78 -6.87 -14.52
C LEU A 435 19.27 -5.56 -15.13
N LEU A 436 18.58 -5.65 -16.27
CA LEU A 436 17.98 -4.52 -16.97
C LEU A 436 16.59 -4.92 -17.48
N LEU A 437 15.58 -4.14 -17.12
CA LEU A 437 14.19 -4.37 -17.49
C LEU A 437 13.63 -3.18 -18.27
N LEU A 438 12.80 -3.49 -19.27
CA LEU A 438 11.99 -2.52 -20.00
C LEU A 438 10.53 -2.93 -19.93
N ASP A 439 9.69 -2.09 -19.31
CA ASP A 439 8.24 -2.29 -19.25
C ASP A 439 7.61 -2.00 -20.62
N MET A 440 6.96 -3.01 -21.19
CA MET A 440 6.23 -2.94 -22.46
C MET A 440 4.72 -3.05 -22.27
N TRP A 441 4.21 -2.91 -21.05
CA TRP A 441 2.78 -2.68 -20.81
C TRP A 441 2.36 -1.32 -21.36
N GLU A 442 1.14 -1.23 -21.90
CA GLU A 442 0.66 0.02 -22.51
C GLU A 442 0.66 1.19 -21.52
N HIS A 443 0.39 0.96 -20.22
CA HIS A 443 0.44 2.02 -19.20
C HIS A 443 1.81 2.72 -19.12
N ALA A 444 2.90 2.07 -19.56
CA ALA A 444 4.25 2.61 -19.47
C ALA A 444 4.56 3.65 -20.57
N PHE A 445 3.78 3.70 -21.65
CA PHE A 445 4.10 4.55 -22.80
C PHE A 445 2.90 5.20 -23.49
N TYR A 446 1.68 4.69 -23.33
CA TYR A 446 0.55 5.05 -24.20
C TYR A 446 0.16 6.52 -24.13
N LEU A 447 0.29 7.15 -22.95
CA LEU A 447 -0.04 8.58 -22.80
C LEU A 447 0.86 9.50 -23.63
N GLN A 448 2.07 9.06 -23.99
CA GLN A 448 3.06 9.86 -24.71
C GLN A 448 3.29 9.37 -26.15
N TYR A 449 3.36 8.05 -26.34
CA TYR A 449 3.73 7.40 -27.61
C TYR A 449 2.55 6.71 -28.31
N GLN A 450 1.37 6.68 -27.68
CA GLN A 450 0.18 5.97 -28.13
C GLN A 450 0.51 4.55 -28.61
N ASN A 451 0.12 4.19 -29.83
CA ASN A 451 0.36 2.86 -30.41
C ASN A 451 1.79 2.68 -30.97
N VAL A 452 2.64 3.70 -30.94
CA VAL A 452 3.98 3.69 -31.55
C VAL A 452 5.03 3.24 -30.53
N LYS A 453 4.88 2.02 -30.01
CA LYS A 453 5.79 1.48 -28.96
C LYS A 453 7.27 1.48 -29.35
N ALA A 454 7.59 1.41 -30.64
CA ALA A 454 8.97 1.48 -31.12
C ALA A 454 9.67 2.81 -30.78
N ASP A 455 8.94 3.92 -30.80
CA ASP A 455 9.49 5.24 -30.47
C ASP A 455 9.76 5.36 -28.97
N TYR A 456 8.91 4.75 -28.14
CA TYR A 456 9.15 4.61 -26.71
C TYR A 456 10.43 3.81 -26.42
N VAL A 457 10.60 2.63 -27.03
CA VAL A 457 11.81 1.82 -26.84
C VAL A 457 13.06 2.60 -27.26
N LYS A 458 13.00 3.33 -28.38
CA LYS A 458 14.09 4.18 -28.84
C LYS A 458 14.40 5.30 -27.85
N ALA A 459 13.38 5.93 -27.27
CA ALA A 459 13.56 6.99 -26.29
C ALA A 459 14.14 6.46 -24.97
N TRP A 460 13.66 5.31 -24.49
CA TRP A 460 14.09 4.69 -23.23
C TRP A 460 15.60 4.41 -23.18
N TRP A 461 16.23 4.03 -24.30
CA TRP A 461 17.68 3.83 -24.34
C TRP A 461 18.50 5.05 -23.91
N ASN A 462 17.96 6.26 -24.01
CA ASN A 462 18.65 7.49 -23.61
C ASN A 462 18.63 7.75 -22.10
N VAL A 463 17.86 6.97 -21.33
CA VAL A 463 17.75 7.13 -19.87
C VAL A 463 18.22 5.90 -19.11
N VAL A 464 18.79 4.89 -19.78
CA VAL A 464 19.27 3.67 -19.12
C VAL A 464 20.43 3.99 -18.17
N ASN A 465 20.32 3.56 -16.93
CA ASN A 465 21.35 3.73 -15.91
C ASN A 465 22.29 2.53 -15.89
N TRP A 466 23.36 2.58 -16.67
CA TRP A 466 24.35 1.49 -16.73
C TRP A 466 25.08 1.25 -15.42
N ALA A 467 25.18 2.24 -14.53
CA ALA A 467 25.81 2.03 -13.21
C ALA A 467 24.99 1.05 -12.35
N ASP A 468 23.67 1.20 -12.32
CA ASP A 468 22.79 0.24 -11.61
C ASP A 468 22.85 -1.16 -12.25
N VAL A 469 22.88 -1.25 -13.58
CA VAL A 469 22.99 -2.53 -14.31
C VAL A 469 24.32 -3.21 -13.97
N THR A 470 25.43 -2.47 -13.96
CA THR A 470 26.76 -2.98 -13.59
C THR A 470 26.77 -3.48 -12.15
N ASP A 471 26.25 -2.70 -11.21
CA ASP A 471 26.16 -3.11 -9.81
C ASP A 471 25.33 -4.38 -9.62
N ARG A 472 24.20 -4.49 -10.34
CA ARG A 472 23.38 -5.71 -10.35
C ARG A 472 24.13 -6.89 -10.94
N PHE A 473 24.84 -6.69 -12.04
CA PHE A 473 25.64 -7.74 -12.69
C PHE A 473 26.74 -8.26 -11.75
N THR A 474 27.50 -7.37 -11.13
CA THR A 474 28.53 -7.73 -10.16
C THR A 474 27.95 -8.52 -8.98
N ARG A 475 26.82 -8.06 -8.41
CA ARG A 475 26.12 -8.79 -7.34
C ARG A 475 25.60 -10.14 -7.82
N ALA A 476 24.99 -10.22 -9.00
CA ALA A 476 24.45 -11.46 -9.54
C ALA A 476 25.56 -12.51 -9.70
N ARG A 477 26.68 -12.14 -10.33
CA ARG A 477 27.81 -13.05 -10.56
C ARG A 477 28.46 -13.54 -9.26
N THR A 478 28.54 -12.69 -8.24
CA THR A 478 29.21 -13.03 -6.97
C THR A 478 28.28 -13.74 -5.97
N ALA A 479 27.02 -13.33 -5.87
CA ALA A 479 26.07 -13.87 -4.89
C ALA A 479 25.35 -15.14 -5.36
N THR A 480 25.33 -15.41 -6.67
CA THR A 480 24.72 -16.65 -7.22
C THR A 480 25.74 -17.70 -7.66
N ALA A 481 27.02 -17.44 -7.44
CA ALA A 481 28.08 -18.42 -7.69
C ALA A 481 27.82 -19.69 -6.87
N GLY A 482 27.66 -20.83 -7.55
CA GLY A 482 27.46 -22.12 -6.90
C GLY A 482 26.03 -22.46 -6.49
N LEU A 483 25.00 -21.79 -7.06
CA LEU A 483 23.62 -22.27 -6.95
C LEU A 483 23.58 -23.73 -7.45
N ILE A 484 23.41 -24.67 -6.52
CA ILE A 484 23.60 -26.11 -6.74
C ILE A 484 22.51 -26.65 -7.67
N VAL A 485 22.78 -26.65 -8.97
CA VAL A 485 22.17 -27.65 -9.87
C VAL A 485 22.82 -29.01 -9.57
N PRO A 486 22.08 -30.12 -9.63
CA PRO A 486 22.68 -31.45 -9.54
C PRO A 486 23.86 -31.54 -10.51
N ALA A 487 25.01 -31.99 -10.02
CA ALA A 487 26.12 -32.33 -10.93
C ALA A 487 25.60 -33.32 -11.97
N ALA A 488 25.91 -33.06 -13.24
CA ALA A 488 25.50 -33.88 -14.38
C ALA A 488 25.92 -35.35 -14.22
#